data_AF-A0AAD9PGI8-F1
#
_entry.id   AF-A0AAD9PGI8-F1
#
_cell.length_a   1.000
_cell.length_b   1.000
_cell.length_c   1.000
_cell.angle_alpha   90.00
_cell.angle_beta   90.00
_cell.angle_gamma   90.00
#
_symmetry.space_group_name_H-M   'P 1'
#
loop_
_entity.id
_entity.type
_entity.pdbx_description
1 polymer ?
#
loop_
_entity_poly.entity_id
_entity_poly.type
_entity_poly.pdbx_seq_one_letter_code
_entity_poly.pdbx_strand_id
1 'polypeptide(L)'
;MGDLTLICRGSDGLPLVETWEDRITTESINGKNSDLPSSNGHVEHKSVKMHARLICRRLPQTPGKCTITEGDYSFHYILESGICYLTVTKNSYSKKTIFVYLAQLCEAFTQELLKDAGSAHANLGAIVSNVTRPYHYINFERTIRKIRDNYTDSNKHLESVSNDISQVTNIMRRNISELLNRGESLQAIDEFGKPIALLKEENQKRVVGLEAHKANILAARSIADTLRTSLGPRGMDKIITSPDGQVTVTNDGATILQKMEVEHQCAKLLVDLSKSQDEEVGDGTTGVVILAGALLDKALKFLDRGLHPLHITDGYERACSIAISHLESIAQTLDPFANDNELLKMAAYTSLASKIVSSCQDHLANIAVGAVLAVADSERKDPGGRLEETCLIDGVVLNKDLSHSQMAKTTRDAKIAILTCPFEPPKPKTKNRIEISTVEEFQKLQECEQAYFVDMVNRVVASGANFVICQWGFDDEANHLLMKHNIPAVRWVGGVEMELIAIATGGRIVGRFEDLTPDKLGHAGLVREVATGTEHSEMIFIQECSNSRAVT
;
A
#
# COMPACT_ATOMS: atom_id res chain seq x y z
N MET A 1 21.15 -2.88 21.72
CA MET A 1 19.90 -2.14 22.05
C MET A 1 19.88 -1.87 23.55
N GLY A 2 19.68 -0.63 24.01
CA GLY A 2 19.69 -0.26 25.44
C GLY A 2 21.10 -0.18 26.05
N ASP A 3 21.64 1.02 26.20
CA ASP A 3 23.00 1.25 26.75
C ASP A 3 23.02 1.08 28.29
N LEU A 4 21.89 1.39 28.96
CA LEU A 4 21.61 1.08 30.37
C LEU A 4 20.28 0.35 30.50
N THR A 5 20.21 -0.70 31.31
CA THR A 5 18.94 -1.26 31.81
C THR A 5 18.97 -1.31 33.33
N LEU A 6 17.96 -0.72 33.97
CA LEU A 6 17.83 -0.61 35.42
C LEU A 6 16.45 -1.10 35.85
N ILE A 7 16.42 -2.03 36.81
CA ILE A 7 15.20 -2.48 37.48
C ILE A 7 15.26 -1.97 38.92
N CYS A 8 14.24 -1.24 39.36
CA CYS A 8 14.18 -0.66 40.69
C CYS A 8 12.80 -0.75 41.32
N ARG A 9 12.75 -0.62 42.65
CA ARG A 9 11.49 -0.56 43.39
C ARG A 9 10.81 0.80 43.19
N GLY A 10 9.55 0.80 42.75
CA GLY A 10 8.79 2.01 42.45
C GLY A 10 8.44 2.90 43.64
N SER A 11 8.53 2.40 44.89
CA SER A 11 8.26 3.21 46.08
C SER A 11 9.41 4.16 46.46
N ASP A 12 10.65 3.66 46.44
CA ASP A 12 11.82 4.37 46.99
C ASP A 12 12.99 4.48 46.00
N GLY A 13 12.85 3.89 44.80
CA GLY A 13 13.89 3.85 43.77
C GLY A 13 15.07 2.94 44.13
N LEU A 14 14.89 1.94 45.01
CA LEU A 14 15.95 0.99 45.38
C LEU A 14 16.33 0.12 44.17
N PRO A 15 17.60 0.12 43.71
CA PRO A 15 18.01 -0.67 42.54
C PRO A 15 18.05 -2.16 42.88
N LEU A 16 17.32 -2.95 42.09
CA LEU A 16 17.26 -4.42 42.21
C LEU A 16 18.26 -5.10 41.28
N VAL A 17 18.38 -4.59 40.04
CA VAL A 17 19.32 -5.08 39.01
C VAL A 17 19.73 -3.90 38.12
N GLU A 18 21.01 -3.81 37.77
CA GLU A 18 21.55 -2.80 36.83
C GLU A 18 22.49 -3.50 35.85
N THR A 19 22.37 -3.20 34.56
CA THR A 19 23.30 -3.66 33.52
C THR A 19 23.69 -2.48 32.62
N TRP A 20 24.97 -2.34 32.33
CA TRP A 20 25.54 -1.33 31.44
C TRP A 20 26.57 -1.98 30.51
N GLU A 21 26.65 -1.53 29.26
CA GLU A 21 27.64 -2.03 28.30
C GLU A 21 28.64 -0.94 27.90
N ASP A 22 29.91 -1.17 28.19
CA ASP A 22 31.00 -0.36 27.65
C ASP A 22 31.34 -0.89 26.26
N ARG A 23 31.01 -0.14 25.21
CA ARG A 23 31.35 -0.50 23.81
C ARG A 23 32.85 -0.45 23.49
N ILE A 24 33.74 -0.30 24.48
CA ILE A 24 35.19 -0.13 24.29
C ILE A 24 35.94 -1.49 24.29
N THR A 25 35.33 -2.60 24.72
CA THR A 25 36.04 -3.89 24.86
C THR A 25 35.88 -4.87 23.71
N THR A 26 35.01 -4.61 22.72
CA THR A 26 34.85 -5.50 21.54
C THR A 26 35.58 -5.02 20.29
N GLU A 27 36.01 -3.74 20.22
CA GLU A 27 36.83 -3.22 19.12
C GLU A 27 38.35 -3.40 19.35
N SER A 28 38.77 -3.79 20.56
CA SER A 28 40.20 -3.92 20.93
C SER A 28 40.84 -5.28 20.65
N ILE A 29 40.13 -6.22 20.02
CA ILE A 29 40.72 -7.52 19.57
C ILE A 29 41.14 -7.47 18.09
N ASN A 30 40.65 -6.52 17.30
CA ASN A 30 41.02 -6.37 15.88
C ASN A 30 41.53 -4.96 15.57
N GLY A 31 42.81 -4.71 15.84
CA GLY A 31 43.59 -3.71 15.08
C GLY A 31 44.14 -2.52 15.88
N LYS A 32 45.48 -2.52 15.98
CA LYS A 32 46.40 -1.42 16.30
C LYS A 32 45.85 0.01 16.08
N ASN A 33 45.76 0.82 17.14
CA ASN A 33 46.62 1.98 17.37
C ASN A 33 46.29 2.68 18.69
N SER A 34 47.32 3.34 19.22
CA SER A 34 47.37 4.17 20.41
C SER A 34 46.36 5.32 20.39
N ASP A 35 45.74 5.61 21.54
CA ASP A 35 45.87 6.88 22.27
C ASP A 35 44.98 6.90 23.53
N LEU A 36 45.32 7.82 24.45
CA LEU A 36 44.95 7.90 25.86
C LEU A 36 43.45 7.71 26.21
N PRO A 37 43.12 7.22 27.43
CA PRO A 37 41.74 7.17 27.90
C PRO A 37 41.22 8.59 28.15
N SER A 38 40.27 9.04 27.32
CA SER A 38 39.56 10.30 27.51
C SER A 38 38.74 10.25 28.81
N SER A 39 39.13 11.08 29.78
CA SER A 39 38.48 11.26 31.09
C SER A 39 37.03 11.75 31.04
N ASN A 40 36.53 12.19 29.88
CA ASN A 40 35.17 12.71 29.69
C ASN A 40 34.07 11.63 29.71
N GLY A 41 34.35 10.40 29.25
CA GLY A 41 33.34 9.33 29.24
C GLY A 41 32.88 8.93 30.64
N HIS A 42 33.79 8.88 31.61
CA HIS A 42 33.45 8.56 32.99
C HIS A 42 32.54 9.60 33.69
N VAL A 43 32.56 10.86 33.24
CA VAL A 43 31.75 11.95 33.80
C VAL A 43 30.33 11.93 33.22
N GLU A 44 30.17 11.66 31.92
CA GLU A 44 28.86 11.40 31.30
C GLU A 44 28.20 10.13 31.88
N HIS A 45 28.97 9.06 32.11
CA HIS A 45 28.42 7.82 32.66
C HIS A 45 27.86 8.01 34.08
N LYS A 46 28.53 8.81 34.93
CA LYS A 46 28.05 9.10 36.29
C LYS A 46 26.82 10.01 36.29
N SER A 47 26.75 10.99 35.40
CA SER A 47 25.62 11.92 35.30
C SER A 47 24.35 11.25 34.76
N VAL A 48 24.45 10.43 33.71
CA VAL A 48 23.32 9.64 33.17
C VAL A 48 22.79 8.64 34.22
N LYS A 49 23.67 7.97 34.96
CA LYS A 49 23.28 7.07 36.06
C LYS A 49 22.62 7.81 37.22
N MET A 50 23.11 8.99 37.57
CA MET A 50 22.52 9.83 38.61
C MET A 50 21.13 10.32 38.20
N HIS A 51 20.95 10.74 36.93
CA HIS A 51 19.65 11.11 36.37
C HIS A 51 18.66 9.95 36.33
N ALA A 52 19.07 8.77 35.87
CA ALA A 52 18.21 7.58 35.88
C ALA A 52 17.70 7.23 37.29
N ARG A 53 18.56 7.34 38.32
CA ARG A 53 18.18 7.12 39.73
C ARG A 53 17.28 8.24 40.28
N LEU A 54 17.49 9.49 39.89
CA LEU A 54 16.63 10.62 40.24
C LEU A 54 15.23 10.47 39.65
N ILE A 55 15.12 10.05 38.39
CA ILE A 55 13.85 9.73 37.72
C ILE A 55 13.13 8.64 38.49
N CYS A 56 13.82 7.55 38.85
CA CYS A 56 13.23 6.45 39.63
C CYS A 56 12.70 6.87 41.01
N ARG A 57 13.29 7.90 41.64
CA ARG A 57 12.88 8.42 42.97
C ARG A 57 11.73 9.42 42.93
N ARG A 58 11.44 10.05 41.79
CA ARG A 58 10.42 11.11 41.66
C ARG A 58 9.15 10.65 40.93
N LEU A 59 9.01 9.35 40.65
CA LEU A 59 7.85 8.81 39.96
C LEU A 59 6.62 8.78 40.90
N PRO A 60 5.49 9.43 40.54
CA PRO A 60 4.24 9.26 41.27
C PRO A 60 3.72 7.81 41.12
N GLN A 61 3.08 7.29 42.17
CA GLN A 61 2.51 5.93 42.22
C GLN A 61 1.26 5.77 41.34
N THR A 62 1.42 5.98 40.03
CA THR A 62 0.41 5.76 39.00
C THR A 62 0.99 4.85 37.92
N PRO A 63 0.29 3.79 37.47
CA PRO A 63 0.84 2.90 36.45
C PRO A 63 0.88 3.60 35.09
N GLY A 64 2.01 3.53 34.38
CA GLY A 64 2.11 4.13 33.04
C GLY A 64 3.44 3.88 32.35
N LYS A 65 3.39 3.42 31.09
CA LYS A 65 4.54 3.40 30.18
C LYS A 65 4.84 4.83 29.75
N CYS A 66 6.08 5.30 29.88
CA CYS A 66 6.44 6.66 29.47
C CYS A 66 7.87 6.72 28.92
N THR A 67 8.12 7.75 28.11
CA THR A 67 9.42 8.07 27.55
C THR A 67 9.75 9.50 27.91
N ILE A 68 10.89 9.71 28.55
CA ILE A 68 11.45 11.02 28.89
C ILE A 68 12.68 11.22 28.02
N THR A 69 12.71 12.29 27.23
CA THR A 69 13.85 12.61 26.35
C THR A 69 14.62 13.77 26.96
N GLU A 70 15.92 13.58 27.22
CA GLU A 70 16.80 14.61 27.75
C GLU A 70 18.11 14.60 26.94
N GLY A 71 18.27 15.59 26.06
CA GLY A 71 19.41 15.68 25.13
C GLY A 71 19.46 14.52 24.13
N ASP A 72 20.64 13.90 24.00
CA ASP A 72 20.90 12.78 23.07
C ASP A 72 20.41 11.42 23.57
N TYR A 73 19.90 11.36 24.81
CA TYR A 73 19.43 10.13 25.45
C TYR A 73 17.92 10.16 25.71
N SER A 74 17.28 9.04 25.37
CA SER A 74 15.88 8.76 25.68
C SER A 74 15.80 7.72 26.81
N PHE A 75 15.10 8.07 27.88
CA PHE A 75 14.79 7.21 29.02
C PHE A 75 13.39 6.62 28.82
N HIS A 76 13.30 5.31 28.69
CA HIS A 76 12.03 4.59 28.56
C HIS A 76 11.76 3.78 29.82
N TYR A 77 10.58 3.93 30.43
CA TYR A 77 10.22 3.13 31.60
C TYR A 77 8.82 2.51 31.54
N ILE A 78 8.69 1.36 32.19
CA ILE A 78 7.42 0.66 32.48
C ILE A 78 7.33 0.48 33.99
N LEU A 79 6.23 0.95 34.60
CA LEU A 79 5.90 0.69 36.00
C LEU A 79 4.81 -0.37 36.07
N GLU A 80 5.13 -1.53 36.63
CA GLU A 80 4.18 -2.64 36.78
C GLU A 80 4.33 -3.28 38.16
N SER A 81 3.20 -3.46 38.87
CA SER A 81 3.15 -4.10 40.19
C SER A 81 4.12 -3.51 41.25
N GLY A 82 4.39 -2.21 41.19
CA GLY A 82 5.30 -1.52 42.13
C GLY A 82 6.79 -1.66 41.78
N ILE A 83 7.12 -2.20 40.61
CA ILE A 83 8.49 -2.35 40.08
C ILE A 83 8.62 -1.45 38.85
N CYS A 84 9.72 -0.70 38.77
CA CYS A 84 10.05 0.17 37.65
C CYS A 84 11.16 -0.47 36.82
N TYR A 85 10.86 -0.70 35.54
CA TYR A 85 11.80 -1.19 34.53
C TYR A 85 12.17 -0.02 33.63
N LEU A 86 13.45 0.38 33.63
CA LEU A 86 13.95 1.53 32.90
C LEU A 86 15.08 1.13 31.96
N THR A 87 15.06 1.61 30.72
CA THR A 87 16.18 1.51 29.79
C THR A 87 16.52 2.86 29.18
N VAL A 88 17.81 3.08 28.92
CA VAL A 88 18.34 4.29 28.29
C VAL A 88 18.89 3.93 26.91
N THR A 89 18.46 4.67 25.89
CA THR A 89 18.91 4.50 24.51
C THR A 89 19.23 5.85 23.89
N LYS A 90 20.25 5.91 23.03
CA LYS A 90 20.40 7.03 22.08
C LYS A 90 19.22 7.06 21.10
N ASN A 91 18.89 8.24 20.56
CA ASN A 91 17.71 8.50 19.70
C ASN A 91 17.63 7.70 18.37
N SER A 92 18.50 6.72 18.14
CA SER A 92 18.57 5.91 16.93
C SER A 92 17.58 4.74 16.87
N TYR A 93 16.92 4.37 17.97
CA TYR A 93 16.06 3.17 18.05
C TYR A 93 14.56 3.50 18.04
N SER A 94 13.76 2.65 17.37
CA SER A 94 12.30 2.79 17.35
C SER A 94 11.68 2.55 18.73
N LYS A 95 10.81 3.47 19.17
CA LYS A 95 10.09 3.39 20.46
C LYS A 95 9.31 2.07 20.61
N LYS A 96 8.78 1.53 19.51
CA LYS A 96 7.99 0.28 19.52
C LYS A 96 8.83 -0.91 19.99
N THR A 97 10.01 -1.09 19.39
CA THR A 97 10.93 -2.19 19.74
C THR A 97 11.37 -2.11 21.20
N ILE A 98 11.63 -0.89 21.71
CA ILE A 98 12.07 -0.65 23.08
C ILE A 98 11.01 -1.06 24.11
N PHE A 99 9.73 -0.75 23.85
CA PHE A 99 8.66 -1.16 24.76
C PHE A 99 8.36 -2.67 24.70
N VAL A 100 8.61 -3.34 23.57
CA VAL A 100 8.52 -4.81 23.48
C VAL A 100 9.66 -5.45 24.29
N TYR A 101 10.88 -4.93 24.17
CA TYR A 101 12.02 -5.37 24.99
C TYR A 101 11.74 -5.20 26.49
N LEU A 102 11.23 -4.04 26.92
CA LEU A 102 10.86 -3.81 28.33
C LEU A 102 9.71 -4.72 28.81
N ALA A 103 8.75 -5.06 27.94
CA ALA A 103 7.66 -5.97 28.28
C ALA A 103 8.17 -7.41 28.50
N GLN A 104 9.04 -7.90 27.61
CA GLN A 104 9.66 -9.22 27.80
C GLN A 104 10.56 -9.28 29.05
N LEU A 105 11.23 -8.17 29.39
CA LEU A 105 11.96 -8.07 30.65
C LEU A 105 11.04 -8.13 31.87
N CYS A 106 9.86 -7.50 31.81
CA CYS A 106 8.87 -7.55 32.87
C CYS A 106 8.37 -8.99 33.10
N GLU A 107 8.04 -9.70 32.02
CA GLU A 107 7.59 -11.10 32.10
C GLU A 107 8.69 -12.01 32.65
N ALA A 108 9.91 -11.90 32.14
CA ALA A 108 11.05 -12.71 32.59
C ALA A 108 11.38 -12.47 34.07
N PHE A 109 11.30 -11.22 34.53
CA PHE A 109 11.57 -10.89 35.94
C PHE A 109 10.43 -11.37 36.86
N THR A 110 9.19 -11.29 36.40
CA THR A 110 8.02 -11.84 37.11
C THR A 110 8.16 -13.35 37.31
N GLN A 111 8.63 -14.08 36.30
CA GLN A 111 8.89 -15.52 36.39
C GLN A 111 10.02 -15.86 37.37
N GLU A 112 11.05 -15.03 37.46
CA GLU A 112 12.14 -15.22 38.44
C GLU A 112 11.65 -14.96 39.88
N LEU A 113 10.85 -13.91 40.08
CA LEU A 113 10.22 -13.62 41.38
C LEU A 113 9.29 -14.76 41.83
N LEU A 114 8.54 -15.37 40.91
CA LEU A 114 7.68 -16.52 41.20
C LEU A 114 8.47 -17.78 41.57
N LYS A 115 9.63 -18.01 40.94
CA LYS A 115 10.52 -19.13 41.28
C LYS A 115 11.09 -19.01 42.68
N ASP A 116 11.47 -17.80 43.09
CA ASP A 116 12.01 -17.56 44.43
C ASP A 116 10.92 -17.60 45.52
N ALA A 117 9.67 -17.29 45.20
CA ALA A 117 8.55 -17.23 46.15
C ALA A 117 7.79 -18.55 46.35
N GLY A 118 8.02 -19.57 45.52
CA GLY A 118 7.50 -20.93 45.70
C GLY A 118 5.96 -21.10 45.65
N SER A 119 5.18 -20.10 45.23
CA SER A 119 3.71 -20.21 45.09
C SER A 119 3.12 -19.26 44.02
N ALA A 120 2.03 -19.69 43.38
CA ALA A 120 1.43 -19.03 42.20
C ALA A 120 0.52 -17.81 42.52
N HIS A 121 0.30 -17.47 43.80
CA HIS A 121 -0.61 -16.39 44.23
C HIS A 121 0.03 -15.46 45.27
N ALA A 122 1.22 -14.95 44.98
CA ALA A 122 1.86 -13.94 45.82
C ALA A 122 1.71 -12.55 45.18
N ASN A 123 1.36 -11.55 45.99
CA ASN A 123 1.40 -10.14 45.58
C ASN A 123 2.86 -9.75 45.29
N LEU A 124 3.22 -9.63 44.01
CA LEU A 124 4.57 -9.31 43.52
C LEU A 124 5.16 -8.05 44.18
N GLY A 125 4.32 -7.02 44.38
CA GLY A 125 4.72 -5.78 45.05
C GLY A 125 5.14 -5.96 46.52
N ALA A 126 4.54 -6.92 47.23
CA ALA A 126 4.87 -7.20 48.64
C ALA A 126 6.20 -7.94 48.82
N ILE A 127 6.58 -8.77 47.83
CA ILE A 127 7.88 -9.45 47.82
C ILE A 127 9.00 -8.42 47.65
N VAL A 128 8.83 -7.50 46.70
CA VAL A 128 9.83 -6.47 46.40
C VAL A 128 9.92 -5.39 47.50
N SER A 129 8.83 -5.12 48.23
CA SER A 129 8.89 -4.24 49.41
C SER A 129 9.72 -4.82 50.56
N ASN A 130 9.79 -6.14 50.69
CA ASN A 130 10.56 -6.82 51.75
C ASN A 130 12.07 -6.87 51.47
N VAL A 131 12.51 -6.55 50.24
CA VAL A 131 13.93 -6.50 49.88
C VAL A 131 14.58 -5.26 50.48
N THR A 132 15.56 -5.47 51.36
CA THR A 132 16.30 -4.39 52.05
C THR A 132 17.69 -4.13 51.46
N ARG A 133 18.26 -5.10 50.72
CA ARG A 133 19.61 -4.98 50.13
C ARG A 133 19.53 -4.51 48.66
N PRO A 134 20.27 -3.46 48.28
CA PRO A 134 20.46 -3.11 46.86
C PRO A 134 21.08 -4.28 46.08
N TYR A 135 20.73 -4.41 44.80
CA TYR A 135 21.26 -5.44 43.89
C TYR A 135 20.97 -6.89 44.30
N HIS A 136 19.85 -7.14 44.99
CA HIS A 136 19.48 -8.46 45.46
C HIS A 136 19.37 -9.51 44.35
N TYR A 137 18.93 -9.11 43.15
CA TYR A 137 18.68 -9.99 42.00
C TYR A 137 19.80 -9.93 40.94
N ILE A 138 21.06 -9.77 41.38
CA ILE A 138 22.19 -9.59 40.44
C ILE A 138 22.34 -10.74 39.43
N ASN A 139 21.89 -11.95 39.77
CA ASN A 139 21.94 -13.12 38.88
C ASN A 139 21.06 -12.96 37.62
N PHE A 140 20.03 -12.10 37.68
CA PHE A 140 19.15 -11.81 36.54
C PHE A 140 19.87 -11.07 35.41
N GLU A 141 21.03 -10.46 35.67
CA GLU A 141 21.86 -9.79 34.67
C GLU A 141 22.13 -10.69 33.45
N ARG A 142 22.34 -11.99 33.65
CA ARG A 142 22.56 -12.94 32.53
C ARG A 142 21.34 -13.05 31.62
N THR A 143 20.14 -13.01 32.20
CA THR A 143 18.87 -13.08 31.47
C THR A 143 18.61 -11.77 30.71
N ILE A 144 18.91 -10.63 31.32
CA ILE A 144 18.84 -9.31 30.64
C ILE A 144 19.76 -9.30 29.40
N ARG A 145 21.01 -9.76 29.53
CA ARG A 145 21.94 -9.84 28.38
C ARG A 145 21.41 -10.75 27.28
N LYS A 146 20.92 -11.95 27.61
CA LYS A 146 20.34 -12.88 26.63
C LYS A 146 19.14 -12.28 25.88
N ILE A 147 18.21 -11.65 26.59
CA ILE A 147 17.04 -11.02 25.95
C ILE A 147 17.52 -9.91 25.02
N ARG A 148 18.48 -9.10 25.45
CA ARG A 148 19.04 -8.00 24.64
C ARG A 148 19.76 -8.48 23.38
N ASP A 149 20.55 -9.55 23.45
CA ASP A 149 21.29 -10.11 22.31
C ASP A 149 20.32 -10.61 21.21
N ASN A 150 19.15 -11.11 21.60
CA ASN A 150 18.10 -11.50 20.65
C ASN A 150 17.54 -10.32 19.83
N TYR A 151 17.61 -9.09 20.36
CA TYR A 151 17.15 -7.88 19.66
C TYR A 151 18.23 -7.22 18.80
N THR A 152 19.49 -7.60 18.95
CA THR A 152 20.57 -7.17 18.04
C THR A 152 20.60 -8.00 16.75
N ASP A 153 20.22 -9.28 16.81
CA ASP A 153 20.14 -10.18 15.65
C ASP A 153 18.84 -9.95 14.86
N SER A 154 18.87 -9.01 13.92
CA SER A 154 17.68 -8.45 13.24
C SER A 154 16.89 -9.40 12.33
N ASN A 155 17.31 -10.64 12.11
CA ASN A 155 16.73 -11.50 11.04
C ASN A 155 15.85 -12.68 11.51
N LYS A 156 15.70 -12.94 12.81
CA LYS A 156 14.90 -14.12 13.28
C LYS A 156 13.55 -13.80 13.90
N HIS A 157 13.21 -12.53 14.16
CA HIS A 157 12.11 -12.19 15.07
C HIS A 157 10.88 -11.49 14.46
N LEU A 158 10.86 -11.22 13.14
CA LEU A 158 9.77 -10.44 12.52
C LEU A 158 8.39 -11.10 12.65
N GLU A 159 8.31 -12.44 12.65
CA GLU A 159 7.03 -13.15 12.72
C GLU A 159 6.43 -13.21 14.13
N SER A 160 7.25 -13.36 15.18
CA SER A 160 6.72 -13.34 16.57
C SER A 160 6.35 -11.92 17.00
N VAL A 161 7.12 -10.92 16.56
CA VAL A 161 6.89 -9.50 16.87
C VAL A 161 5.54 -9.04 16.32
N SER A 162 5.08 -9.57 15.18
CA SER A 162 3.78 -9.23 14.60
C SER A 162 2.59 -9.71 15.45
N ASN A 163 2.70 -10.89 16.07
CA ASN A 163 1.65 -11.42 16.96
C ASN A 163 1.59 -10.69 18.30
N ASP A 164 2.73 -10.35 18.89
CA ASP A 164 2.79 -9.60 20.15
C ASP A 164 2.33 -8.13 19.98
N ILE A 165 2.58 -7.53 18.81
CA ILE A 165 2.09 -6.18 18.45
C ILE A 165 0.55 -6.11 18.45
N SER A 166 -0.13 -7.20 18.06
CA SER A 166 -1.59 -7.27 18.02
C SER A 166 -2.22 -7.40 19.41
N GLN A 167 -1.54 -8.08 20.34
CA GLN A 167 -1.98 -8.14 21.74
C GLN A 167 -1.81 -6.78 22.44
N VAL A 168 -0.71 -6.07 22.19
CA VAL A 168 -0.44 -4.75 22.80
C VAL A 168 -1.44 -3.67 22.34
N THR A 169 -1.90 -3.73 21.08
CA THR A 169 -2.93 -2.79 20.57
C THR A 169 -4.30 -3.05 21.20
N ASN A 170 -4.65 -4.32 21.48
CA ASN A 170 -5.89 -4.66 22.19
C ASN A 170 -5.85 -4.28 23.68
N ILE A 171 -4.68 -4.36 24.33
CA ILE A 171 -4.50 -3.94 25.73
C ILE A 171 -4.54 -2.41 25.86
N MET A 172 -4.02 -1.66 24.87
CA MET A 172 -4.13 -0.18 24.86
C MET A 172 -5.57 0.31 24.70
N ARG A 173 -6.42 -0.38 23.93
CA ARG A 173 -7.85 -0.01 23.80
C ARG A 173 -8.62 -0.17 25.11
N ARG A 174 -8.32 -1.21 25.90
CA ARG A 174 -9.02 -1.51 27.15
C ARG A 174 -8.81 -0.46 28.24
N ASN A 175 -7.62 0.13 28.30
CA ASN A 175 -7.31 1.20 29.27
C ASN A 175 -7.90 2.57 28.86
N ILE A 176 -8.12 2.81 27.56
CA ILE A 176 -8.76 4.05 27.07
C ILE A 176 -10.25 4.07 27.44
N SER A 177 -10.93 2.91 27.41
CA SER A 177 -12.32 2.78 27.87
C SER A 177 -12.48 2.99 29.38
N GLU A 178 -11.51 2.57 30.21
CA GLU A 178 -11.53 2.86 31.65
C GLU A 178 -11.22 4.33 31.99
N LEU A 179 -10.42 5.01 31.15
CA LEU A 179 -10.14 6.44 31.27
C LEU A 179 -11.35 7.32 30.97
N LEU A 180 -12.25 6.88 30.08
CA LEU A 180 -13.48 7.62 29.75
C LEU A 180 -14.52 7.55 30.89
N ASN A 181 -14.58 6.44 31.64
CA ASN A 181 -15.48 6.28 32.79
C ASN A 181 -15.02 7.04 34.05
N ARG A 182 -13.80 7.58 34.09
CA ARG A 182 -13.30 8.40 35.21
C ARG A 182 -13.58 9.91 35.07
N GLY A 183 -14.28 10.32 34.00
CA GLY A 183 -14.68 11.70 33.77
C GLY A 183 -15.62 12.31 34.83
N GLU A 184 -16.27 11.49 35.67
CA GLU A 184 -17.24 11.98 36.67
C GLU A 184 -16.61 12.51 37.98
N SER A 185 -15.32 12.28 38.25
CA SER A 185 -14.69 12.71 39.52
C SER A 185 -13.86 14.00 39.47
N LEU A 186 -13.84 14.70 38.32
CA LEU A 186 -13.00 15.90 38.13
C LEU A 186 -13.56 17.19 38.79
N GLN A 187 -14.74 17.15 39.42
CA GLN A 187 -15.30 18.33 40.10
C GLN A 187 -14.66 18.64 41.48
N ALA A 188 -13.84 17.75 42.03
CA ALA A 188 -13.29 17.89 43.38
C ALA A 188 -11.86 18.47 43.46
N ILE A 189 -11.26 18.89 42.34
CA ILE A 189 -9.82 19.27 42.26
C ILE A 189 -9.62 20.78 42.06
N ASP A 190 -10.69 21.57 41.98
CA ASP A 190 -10.62 22.99 41.58
C ASP A 190 -10.10 23.98 42.65
N GLU A 191 -9.75 23.55 43.87
CA GLU A 191 -9.48 24.53 44.95
C GLU A 191 -8.01 24.92 45.20
N PHE A 192 -6.99 24.20 44.71
CA PHE A 192 -5.60 24.61 44.98
C PHE A 192 -4.61 24.24 43.87
N GLY A 193 -4.29 25.22 43.03
CA GLY A 193 -3.06 25.21 42.24
C GLY A 193 -3.28 25.47 40.75
N LYS A 194 -2.61 26.52 40.24
CA LYS A 194 -2.67 27.00 38.84
C LYS A 194 -2.72 25.87 37.80
N PRO A 195 -3.56 25.99 36.75
CA PRO A 195 -3.63 25.00 35.70
C PRO A 195 -2.31 24.91 34.94
N ILE A 196 -1.69 23.74 34.95
CA ILE A 196 -0.62 23.38 34.03
C ILE A 196 -1.25 23.33 32.63
N ALA A 197 -0.85 24.23 31.74
CA ALA A 197 -1.28 24.20 30.35
C ALA A 197 -0.69 22.95 29.67
N LEU A 198 -1.47 21.87 29.66
CA LEU A 198 -1.21 20.68 28.86
C LEU A 198 -1.55 20.97 27.40
N LEU A 199 -0.77 21.83 26.75
CA LEU A 199 -0.74 21.94 25.29
C LEU A 199 0.67 21.63 24.84
N LYS A 200 0.82 20.44 24.25
CA LYS A 200 2.03 20.02 23.54
C LYS A 200 2.19 20.92 22.32
N GLU A 201 3.40 21.50 22.19
CA GLU A 201 3.94 22.22 21.03
C GLU A 201 3.38 23.62 20.78
N GLU A 202 4.21 24.64 21.07
CA GLU A 202 3.95 26.08 20.89
C GLU A 202 3.75 26.52 19.42
N ASN A 203 3.72 25.61 18.45
CA ASN A 203 3.64 25.91 17.02
C ASN A 203 2.38 25.39 16.29
N GLN A 204 1.44 24.72 16.95
CA GLN A 204 0.21 24.26 16.29
C GLN A 204 -0.90 25.32 16.41
N LYS A 205 -1.25 25.98 15.30
CA LYS A 205 -2.39 26.90 15.20
C LYS A 205 -3.70 26.12 15.37
N ARG A 206 -4.23 26.09 16.60
CA ARG A 206 -5.52 25.48 16.89
C ARG A 206 -6.66 26.46 16.58
N VAL A 207 -7.51 26.09 15.61
CA VAL A 207 -8.78 26.78 15.35
C VAL A 207 -9.88 26.04 16.11
N VAL A 208 -10.75 26.77 16.82
CA VAL A 208 -11.79 26.17 17.68
C VAL A 208 -13.17 26.73 17.35
N GLY A 209 -14.21 25.90 17.49
CA GLY A 209 -15.60 26.33 17.45
C GLY A 209 -16.07 26.77 16.07
N LEU A 210 -16.86 27.85 16.03
CA LEU A 210 -17.48 28.37 14.81
C LEU A 210 -16.46 28.72 13.73
N GLU A 211 -15.31 29.29 14.11
CA GLU A 211 -14.24 29.66 13.18
C GLU A 211 -13.66 28.46 12.46
N ALA A 212 -13.54 27.30 13.14
CA ALA A 212 -13.07 26.06 12.53
C ALA A 212 -14.07 25.57 11.47
N HIS A 213 -15.37 25.61 11.78
CA HIS A 213 -16.41 25.26 10.81
C HIS A 213 -16.39 26.19 9.60
N LYS A 214 -16.22 27.51 9.81
CA LYS A 214 -16.12 28.49 8.73
C LYS A 214 -14.89 28.25 7.85
N ALA A 215 -13.73 28.00 8.46
CA ALA A 215 -12.50 27.71 7.74
C ALA A 215 -12.65 26.46 6.86
N ASN A 216 -13.24 25.39 7.41
CA ASN A 216 -13.49 24.14 6.68
C ASN A 216 -14.43 24.34 5.49
N ILE A 217 -15.52 25.10 5.68
CA ILE A 217 -16.48 25.41 4.62
C ILE A 217 -15.82 26.25 3.51
N LEU A 218 -15.01 27.25 3.88
CA LEU A 218 -14.30 28.09 2.92
C LEU A 218 -13.28 27.30 2.09
N ALA A 219 -12.57 26.34 2.70
CA ALA A 219 -11.66 25.46 1.98
C ALA A 219 -12.40 24.58 0.97
N ALA A 220 -13.50 23.94 1.39
CA ALA A 220 -14.34 23.13 0.51
C ALA A 220 -14.94 23.95 -0.66
N ARG A 221 -15.41 25.16 -0.36
CA ARG A 221 -15.98 26.08 -1.35
C ARG A 221 -14.95 26.50 -2.39
N SER A 222 -13.71 26.81 -1.99
CA SER A 222 -12.64 27.21 -2.91
C SER A 222 -12.38 26.14 -3.99
N ILE A 223 -12.47 24.87 -3.62
CA ILE A 223 -12.29 23.75 -4.54
C ILE A 223 -13.50 23.59 -5.48
N ALA A 224 -14.70 23.66 -4.92
CA ALA A 224 -15.92 23.64 -5.72
C ALA A 224 -15.95 24.80 -6.75
N ASP A 225 -15.54 26.00 -6.35
CA ASP A 225 -15.46 27.18 -7.23
C ASP A 225 -14.41 26.98 -8.34
N THR A 226 -13.30 26.30 -8.04
CA THR A 226 -12.28 25.94 -9.04
C THR A 226 -12.87 25.02 -10.10
N LEU A 227 -13.63 23.99 -9.70
CA LEU A 227 -14.25 23.02 -10.61
C LEU A 227 -15.50 23.53 -11.33
N ARG A 228 -16.14 24.59 -10.84
CA ARG A 228 -17.41 25.10 -11.40
C ARG A 228 -17.35 25.42 -12.89
N THR A 229 -16.18 25.85 -13.37
CA THR A 229 -15.95 26.22 -14.79
C THR A 229 -15.84 25.01 -15.72
N SER A 230 -15.71 23.80 -15.17
CA SER A 230 -15.55 22.54 -15.89
C SER A 230 -16.86 21.74 -15.99
N LEU A 231 -17.93 22.19 -15.32
CA LEU A 231 -19.23 21.51 -15.34
C LEU A 231 -20.04 21.83 -16.61
N GLY A 232 -20.53 20.78 -17.27
CA GLY A 232 -21.48 20.86 -18.39
C GLY A 232 -20.82 20.84 -19.78
N PRO A 233 -21.63 20.82 -20.86
CA PRO A 233 -21.14 20.69 -22.24
C PRO A 233 -20.33 21.90 -22.74
N ARG A 234 -20.47 23.04 -22.06
CA ARG A 234 -19.66 24.25 -22.29
C ARG A 234 -18.60 24.46 -21.20
N GLY A 235 -18.32 23.41 -20.41
CA GLY A 235 -17.24 23.41 -19.45
C GLY A 235 -15.90 23.51 -20.15
N MET A 236 -14.95 24.15 -19.48
CA MET A 236 -13.58 24.31 -19.98
C MET A 236 -12.64 23.35 -19.25
N ASP A 237 -11.69 22.79 -20.01
CA ASP A 237 -10.65 21.91 -19.48
C ASP A 237 -9.65 22.68 -18.62
N LYS A 238 -9.01 21.96 -17.69
CA LYS A 238 -7.94 22.53 -16.85
C LYS A 238 -6.59 21.96 -17.24
N ILE A 239 -5.62 22.86 -17.29
CA ILE A 239 -4.21 22.52 -17.47
C ILE A 239 -3.60 22.39 -16.07
N ILE A 240 -3.07 21.21 -15.75
CA ILE A 240 -2.39 20.92 -14.49
C ILE A 240 -0.98 20.48 -14.82
N THR A 241 -0.01 21.14 -14.20
CA THR A 241 1.40 20.80 -14.33
C THR A 241 1.84 20.08 -13.07
N SER A 242 2.24 18.81 -13.22
CA SER A 242 2.84 18.05 -12.13
C SER A 242 4.21 18.61 -11.77
N PRO A 243 4.71 18.39 -10.54
CA PRO A 243 6.06 18.81 -10.14
C PRO A 243 7.17 18.22 -11.03
N ASP A 244 6.93 17.05 -11.64
CA ASP A 244 7.82 16.41 -12.60
C ASP A 244 7.85 17.10 -13.99
N GLY A 245 7.05 18.15 -14.20
CA GLY A 245 6.93 18.87 -15.47
C GLY A 245 5.96 18.23 -16.48
N GLN A 246 5.30 17.13 -16.12
CA GLN A 246 4.24 16.55 -16.96
C GLN A 246 3.01 17.46 -16.97
N VAL A 247 2.58 17.88 -18.16
CA VAL A 247 1.38 18.70 -18.36
C VAL A 247 0.20 17.79 -18.69
N THR A 248 -0.88 17.90 -17.92
CA THR A 248 -2.14 17.19 -18.17
C THR A 248 -3.25 18.19 -18.43
N VAL A 249 -3.98 18.01 -19.53
CA VAL A 249 -5.18 18.78 -19.85
C VAL A 249 -6.37 17.85 -19.75
N THR A 250 -7.31 18.14 -18.85
CA THR A 250 -8.49 17.29 -18.66
C THR A 250 -9.70 18.08 -18.16
N ASN A 251 -10.89 17.62 -18.50
CA ASN A 251 -12.15 18.09 -17.92
C ASN A 251 -12.63 17.24 -16.74
N ASP A 252 -12.02 16.07 -16.53
CA ASP A 252 -12.50 15.14 -15.51
C ASP A 252 -12.18 15.64 -14.10
N GLY A 253 -13.22 15.81 -13.28
CA GLY A 253 -13.13 16.36 -11.93
C GLY A 253 -12.29 15.48 -10.98
N ALA A 254 -12.38 14.16 -11.09
CA ALA A 254 -11.60 13.24 -10.26
C ALA A 254 -10.11 13.37 -10.57
N THR A 255 -9.75 13.32 -11.86
CA THR A 255 -8.36 13.50 -12.30
C THR A 255 -7.80 14.88 -11.94
N ILE A 256 -8.61 15.95 -12.06
CA ILE A 256 -8.21 17.31 -11.67
C ILE A 256 -7.84 17.35 -10.19
N LEU A 257 -8.70 16.80 -9.34
CA LEU A 257 -8.52 16.82 -7.88
C LEU A 257 -7.38 15.93 -7.40
N GLN A 258 -7.14 14.79 -8.04
CA GLN A 258 -6.02 13.91 -7.72
C GLN A 258 -4.67 14.54 -8.05
N LYS A 259 -4.58 15.27 -9.16
CA LYS A 259 -3.35 15.97 -9.55
C LYS A 259 -3.14 17.29 -8.82
N MET A 260 -4.18 17.84 -8.21
CA MET A 260 -4.08 19.03 -7.39
C MET A 260 -3.52 18.67 -6.01
N GLU A 261 -2.36 19.23 -5.66
CA GLU A 261 -1.79 19.06 -4.34
C GLU A 261 -2.56 19.90 -3.31
N VAL A 262 -3.47 19.27 -2.57
CA VAL A 262 -4.25 19.96 -1.53
C VAL A 262 -3.79 19.61 -0.12
N GLU A 263 -3.39 20.63 0.65
CA GLU A 263 -2.95 20.48 2.03
C GLU A 263 -4.11 20.35 3.04
N HIS A 264 -5.21 21.07 2.80
CA HIS A 264 -6.32 21.16 3.74
C HIS A 264 -7.08 19.83 3.89
N GLN A 265 -7.35 19.38 5.11
CA GLN A 265 -7.93 18.05 5.34
C GLN A 265 -9.37 17.92 4.80
N CYS A 266 -10.23 18.93 4.99
CA CYS A 266 -11.59 18.90 4.41
C CYS A 266 -11.60 18.86 2.88
N ALA A 267 -10.54 19.36 2.25
CA ALA A 267 -10.41 19.29 0.82
C ALA A 267 -10.04 17.89 0.35
N LYS A 268 -9.16 17.19 1.08
CA LYS A 268 -8.86 15.78 0.81
C LYS A 268 -10.11 14.90 0.85
N LEU A 269 -11.03 15.17 1.79
CA LEU A 269 -12.33 14.49 1.81
C LEU A 269 -13.15 14.71 0.53
N LEU A 270 -13.05 15.88 -0.12
CA LEU A 270 -13.71 16.11 -1.42
C LEU A 270 -13.00 15.40 -2.58
N VAL A 271 -11.67 15.25 -2.50
CA VAL A 271 -10.90 14.44 -3.46
C VAL A 271 -11.36 12.97 -3.36
N ASP A 272 -11.46 12.44 -2.14
CA ASP A 272 -11.91 11.08 -1.88
C ASP A 272 -13.36 10.86 -2.33
N LEU A 273 -14.25 11.83 -2.06
CA LEU A 273 -15.64 11.82 -2.55
C LEU A 273 -15.71 11.72 -4.07
N SER A 274 -14.91 12.53 -4.79
CA SER A 274 -14.86 12.51 -6.25
C SER A 274 -14.33 11.19 -6.78
N LYS A 275 -13.31 10.62 -6.11
CA LYS A 275 -12.74 9.33 -6.45
C LYS A 275 -13.73 8.18 -6.26
N SER A 276 -14.46 8.15 -5.15
CA SER A 276 -15.50 7.13 -4.92
C SER A 276 -16.62 7.21 -5.97
N GLN A 277 -16.98 8.42 -6.42
CA GLN A 277 -17.97 8.59 -7.48
C GLN A 277 -17.47 8.05 -8.84
N ASP A 278 -16.17 8.23 -9.12
CA ASP A 278 -15.52 7.70 -10.33
C ASP A 278 -15.46 6.16 -10.32
N GLU A 279 -15.16 5.55 -9.18
CA GLU A 279 -15.11 4.09 -9.02
C GLU A 279 -16.51 3.43 -9.10
N GLU A 280 -17.55 4.05 -8.54
CA GLU A 280 -18.90 3.45 -8.48
C GLU A 280 -19.74 3.72 -9.74
N VAL A 281 -19.63 4.90 -10.35
CA VAL A 281 -20.50 5.32 -11.47
C VAL A 281 -19.70 5.71 -12.71
N GLY A 282 -18.49 6.26 -12.55
CA GLY A 282 -17.65 6.73 -13.65
C GLY A 282 -18.11 8.03 -14.33
N ASP A 283 -19.18 8.66 -13.82
CA ASP A 283 -19.65 9.99 -14.24
C ASP A 283 -20.14 10.80 -13.02
N GLY A 284 -20.24 12.12 -13.20
CA GLY A 284 -20.69 13.04 -12.17
C GLY A 284 -19.63 13.44 -11.14
N THR A 285 -18.36 13.11 -11.38
CA THR A 285 -17.21 13.43 -10.51
C THR A 285 -17.12 14.93 -10.20
N THR A 286 -17.28 15.78 -11.20
CA THR A 286 -17.32 17.24 -11.04
C THR A 286 -18.60 17.72 -10.34
N GLY A 287 -19.73 17.08 -10.64
CA GLY A 287 -21.06 17.47 -10.13
C GLY A 287 -21.20 17.25 -8.63
N VAL A 288 -20.72 16.10 -8.13
CA VAL A 288 -20.83 15.74 -6.70
C VAL A 288 -20.06 16.71 -5.81
N VAL A 289 -18.89 17.17 -6.26
CA VAL A 289 -18.05 18.12 -5.50
C VAL A 289 -18.68 19.51 -5.48
N ILE A 290 -19.27 19.95 -6.60
CA ILE A 290 -19.98 21.23 -6.67
C ILE A 290 -21.23 21.22 -5.78
N LEU A 291 -21.98 20.10 -5.78
CA LEU A 291 -23.14 19.93 -4.92
C LEU A 291 -22.75 19.98 -3.43
N ALA A 292 -21.68 19.27 -3.04
CA ALA A 292 -21.16 19.31 -1.68
C ALA A 292 -20.73 20.73 -1.27
N GLY A 293 -20.01 21.44 -2.14
CA GLY A 293 -19.63 22.84 -1.91
C GLY A 293 -20.83 23.77 -1.73
N ALA A 294 -21.89 23.58 -2.53
CA ALA A 294 -23.13 24.37 -2.42
C ALA A 294 -23.89 24.08 -1.11
N LEU A 295 -23.97 22.81 -0.68
CA LEU A 295 -24.61 22.42 0.59
C LEU A 295 -23.88 23.03 1.80
N LEU A 296 -22.55 23.05 1.76
CA LEU A 296 -21.72 23.67 2.80
C LEU A 296 -21.87 25.20 2.82
N ASP A 297 -21.98 25.87 1.66
CA ASP A 297 -22.24 27.31 1.59
C ASP A 297 -23.63 27.69 2.15
N LYS A 298 -24.64 26.83 1.97
CA LYS A 298 -25.95 27.01 2.63
C LYS A 298 -25.87 26.72 4.14
N ALA A 299 -25.12 25.71 4.55
CA ALA A 299 -24.91 25.38 5.95
C ALA A 299 -24.26 26.55 6.70
N LEU A 300 -23.32 27.26 6.08
CA LEU A 300 -22.72 28.48 6.63
C LEU A 300 -23.77 29.53 7.03
N LYS A 301 -24.79 29.74 6.20
CA LYS A 301 -25.88 30.70 6.48
C LYS A 301 -26.74 30.27 7.66
N PHE A 302 -26.89 28.97 7.89
CA PHE A 302 -27.60 28.43 9.04
C PHE A 302 -26.77 28.56 10.32
N LEU A 303 -25.46 28.31 10.23
CA LEU A 303 -24.53 28.52 11.34
C LEU A 303 -24.48 30.00 11.76
N ASP A 304 -24.50 30.93 10.80
CA ASP A 304 -24.54 32.38 11.08
C ASP A 304 -25.84 32.81 11.78
N ARG A 305 -26.94 32.06 11.60
CA ARG A 305 -28.20 32.26 12.34
C ARG A 305 -28.20 31.63 13.73
N GLY A 306 -27.11 30.99 14.14
CA GLY A 306 -26.98 30.34 15.44
C GLY A 306 -27.58 28.94 15.52
N LEU A 307 -27.84 28.27 14.39
CA LEU A 307 -28.30 26.88 14.39
C LEU A 307 -27.14 25.94 14.74
N HIS A 308 -27.41 24.96 15.60
CA HIS A 308 -26.42 23.94 15.96
C HIS A 308 -26.11 23.03 14.76
N PRO A 309 -24.83 22.70 14.45
CA PRO A 309 -24.45 21.89 13.30
C PRO A 309 -25.21 20.55 13.19
N LEU A 310 -25.46 19.90 14.33
CA LEU A 310 -26.16 18.61 14.39
C LEU A 310 -27.61 18.69 13.86
N HIS A 311 -28.31 19.79 14.09
CA HIS A 311 -29.66 19.95 13.55
C HIS A 311 -29.65 20.20 12.04
N ILE A 312 -28.57 20.80 11.51
CA ILE A 312 -28.39 21.01 10.07
C ILE A 312 -28.12 19.66 9.40
N THR A 313 -27.28 18.81 9.98
CA THR A 313 -26.99 17.47 9.46
C THR A 313 -28.24 16.60 9.44
N ASP A 314 -28.99 16.54 10.54
CA ASP A 314 -30.26 15.79 10.62
C ASP A 314 -31.27 16.28 9.58
N GLY A 315 -31.32 17.61 9.36
CA GLY A 315 -32.19 18.22 8.35
C GLY A 315 -31.80 17.84 6.92
N TYR A 316 -30.49 17.81 6.63
CA TYR A 316 -29.98 17.41 5.31
C TYR A 316 -30.19 15.92 5.03
N GLU A 317 -30.02 15.04 6.02
CA GLU A 317 -30.30 13.61 5.87
C GLU A 317 -31.77 13.35 5.51
N ARG A 318 -32.70 13.98 6.24
CA ARG A 318 -34.14 13.87 5.93
C ARG A 318 -34.47 14.42 4.55
N ALA A 319 -33.89 15.56 4.19
CA ALA A 319 -34.09 16.15 2.87
C ALA A 319 -33.55 15.25 1.75
N CYS A 320 -32.42 14.58 1.98
CA CYS A 320 -31.83 13.62 1.04
C CYS A 320 -32.78 12.44 0.79
N SER A 321 -33.33 11.81 1.84
CA SER A 321 -34.29 10.71 1.68
C SER A 321 -35.53 11.10 0.88
N ILE A 322 -36.05 12.31 1.09
CA ILE A 322 -37.20 12.84 0.34
C ILE A 322 -36.81 13.09 -1.13
N ALA A 323 -35.62 13.64 -1.37
CA ALA A 323 -35.12 13.89 -2.72
C ALA A 323 -34.96 12.60 -3.52
N ILE A 324 -34.40 11.55 -2.91
CA ILE A 324 -34.26 10.22 -3.54
C ILE A 324 -35.64 9.64 -3.88
N SER A 325 -36.58 9.66 -2.94
CA SER A 325 -37.95 9.18 -3.18
C SER A 325 -38.64 9.93 -4.33
N HIS A 326 -38.36 11.23 -4.46
CA HIS A 326 -38.88 12.05 -5.55
C HIS A 326 -38.15 11.79 -6.88
N LEU A 327 -36.86 11.43 -6.86
CA LEU A 327 -36.14 11.05 -8.08
C LEU A 327 -36.68 9.72 -8.62
N GLU A 328 -36.97 8.75 -7.75
CA GLU A 328 -37.60 7.48 -8.12
C GLU A 328 -38.98 7.67 -8.75
N SER A 329 -39.76 8.66 -8.32
CA SER A 329 -41.09 8.93 -8.91
C SER A 329 -41.03 9.65 -10.26
N ILE A 330 -39.95 10.40 -10.54
CA ILE A 330 -39.71 11.02 -11.85
C ILE A 330 -39.06 10.02 -12.81
N ALA A 331 -38.29 9.06 -12.29
CA ALA A 331 -37.53 8.11 -13.08
C ALA A 331 -38.45 7.29 -14.01
N GLN A 332 -38.04 7.19 -15.27
CA GLN A 332 -38.71 6.35 -16.24
C GLN A 332 -37.97 5.02 -16.33
N THR A 333 -38.66 3.93 -16.02
CA THR A 333 -38.14 2.57 -16.21
C THR A 333 -38.14 2.23 -17.68
N LEU A 334 -36.97 1.91 -18.21
CA LEU A 334 -36.77 1.55 -19.62
C LEU A 334 -36.08 0.19 -19.66
N ASP A 335 -36.55 -0.70 -20.53
CA ASP A 335 -35.91 -2.00 -20.75
C ASP A 335 -34.66 -1.82 -21.63
N PRO A 336 -33.46 -2.12 -21.12
CA PRO A 336 -32.20 -1.86 -21.82
C PRO A 336 -31.98 -2.74 -23.07
N PHE A 337 -32.73 -3.84 -23.21
CA PHE A 337 -32.58 -4.80 -24.31
C PHE A 337 -33.75 -4.83 -25.30
N ALA A 338 -34.80 -4.03 -25.07
CA ALA A 338 -36.04 -4.10 -25.88
C ALA A 338 -36.04 -3.14 -27.08
N ASN A 339 -35.26 -2.04 -27.01
CA ASN A 339 -35.21 -0.99 -28.03
C ASN A 339 -33.79 -0.83 -28.55
N ASP A 340 -33.55 -1.26 -29.80
CA ASP A 340 -32.53 -0.87 -30.80
C ASP A 340 -31.28 -0.06 -30.37
N ASN A 341 -30.76 -0.27 -29.17
CA ASN A 341 -29.63 0.41 -28.52
C ASN A 341 -29.67 1.96 -28.52
N GLU A 342 -30.72 2.61 -29.04
CA GLU A 342 -30.77 4.07 -29.23
C GLU A 342 -30.73 4.83 -27.92
N LEU A 343 -31.44 4.36 -26.89
CA LEU A 343 -31.47 5.01 -25.59
C LEU A 343 -30.10 4.95 -24.89
N LEU A 344 -29.41 3.81 -25.00
CA LEU A 344 -28.04 3.66 -24.50
C LEU A 344 -27.06 4.56 -25.26
N LYS A 345 -27.24 4.69 -26.59
CA LYS A 345 -26.47 5.61 -27.42
C LYS A 345 -26.72 7.06 -27.02
N MET A 346 -27.97 7.45 -26.75
CA MET A 346 -28.31 8.79 -26.28
C MET A 346 -27.73 9.11 -24.90
N ALA A 347 -27.71 8.12 -23.99
CA ALA A 347 -27.06 8.26 -22.69
C ALA A 347 -25.53 8.44 -22.83
N ALA A 348 -24.88 7.59 -23.63
CA ALA A 348 -23.46 7.69 -23.92
C ALA A 348 -23.11 9.02 -24.62
N TYR A 349 -23.94 9.45 -25.58
CA TYR A 349 -23.81 10.73 -26.27
C TYR A 349 -23.84 11.90 -25.27
N THR A 350 -24.77 11.87 -24.32
CA THR A 350 -24.89 12.90 -23.29
C THR A 350 -23.66 12.96 -22.38
N SER A 351 -23.10 11.81 -21.98
CA SER A 351 -21.89 11.78 -21.14
C SER A 351 -20.62 12.21 -21.88
N LEU A 352 -20.53 11.90 -23.19
CA LEU A 352 -19.44 12.36 -24.05
C LEU A 352 -19.57 13.84 -24.45
N ALA A 353 -20.77 14.43 -24.28
CA ALA A 353 -21.07 15.79 -24.71
C ALA A 353 -20.16 16.86 -24.10
N SER A 354 -19.73 16.66 -22.86
CA SER A 354 -18.90 17.59 -22.10
C SER A 354 -17.40 17.35 -22.21
N LYS A 355 -16.95 16.42 -23.06
CA LYS A 355 -15.52 16.09 -23.18
C LYS A 355 -14.96 16.59 -24.53
N ILE A 356 -13.62 16.64 -24.64
CA ILE A 356 -12.88 17.03 -25.87
C ILE A 356 -13.34 16.24 -27.11
N VAL A 357 -13.86 15.04 -26.86
CA VAL A 357 -14.44 14.10 -27.81
C VAL A 357 -15.69 14.65 -28.54
N SER A 358 -16.05 15.92 -28.33
CA SER A 358 -17.30 16.47 -28.84
C SER A 358 -17.46 16.43 -30.35
N SER A 359 -16.35 16.45 -31.09
CA SER A 359 -16.32 16.34 -32.55
C SER A 359 -16.70 14.95 -33.09
N CYS A 360 -16.52 13.88 -32.29
CA CYS A 360 -16.66 12.48 -32.74
C CYS A 360 -17.61 11.67 -31.83
N GLN A 361 -18.58 12.34 -31.20
CA GLN A 361 -19.46 11.74 -30.19
C GLN A 361 -20.28 10.57 -30.72
N ASP A 362 -20.82 10.66 -31.93
CA ASP A 362 -21.70 9.62 -32.50
C ASP A 362 -20.96 8.31 -32.69
N HIS A 363 -19.75 8.36 -33.24
CA HIS A 363 -18.92 7.19 -33.47
C HIS A 363 -18.53 6.51 -32.15
N LEU A 364 -18.08 7.31 -31.18
CA LEU A 364 -17.62 6.80 -29.90
C LEU A 364 -18.76 6.36 -28.98
N ALA A 365 -19.95 6.96 -29.08
CA ALA A 365 -21.14 6.46 -28.42
C ALA A 365 -21.54 5.07 -28.95
N ASN A 366 -21.50 4.87 -30.27
CA ASN A 366 -21.76 3.55 -30.86
C ASN A 366 -20.75 2.50 -30.39
N ILE A 367 -19.47 2.85 -30.34
CA ILE A 367 -18.40 1.97 -29.85
C ILE A 367 -18.57 1.66 -28.37
N ALA A 368 -18.83 2.67 -27.53
CA ALA A 368 -19.01 2.48 -26.10
C ALA A 368 -20.20 1.56 -25.80
N VAL A 369 -21.32 1.74 -26.51
CA VAL A 369 -22.50 0.87 -26.36
C VAL A 369 -22.21 -0.55 -26.87
N GLY A 370 -21.55 -0.68 -28.02
CA GLY A 370 -21.13 -1.98 -28.55
C GLY A 370 -20.19 -2.73 -27.61
N ALA A 371 -19.20 -2.01 -27.05
CA ALA A 371 -18.29 -2.53 -26.06
C ALA A 371 -19.04 -2.99 -24.83
N VAL A 372 -19.84 -2.13 -24.18
CA VAL A 372 -20.60 -2.47 -22.96
C VAL A 372 -21.55 -3.66 -23.17
N LEU A 373 -22.21 -3.77 -24.33
CA LEU A 373 -23.06 -4.92 -24.64
C LEU A 373 -22.27 -6.22 -24.82
N ALA A 374 -21.06 -6.15 -25.36
CA ALA A 374 -20.14 -7.29 -25.44
C ALA A 374 -19.48 -7.62 -24.09
N VAL A 375 -19.28 -6.60 -23.25
CA VAL A 375 -18.50 -6.56 -22.00
C VAL A 375 -19.36 -6.67 -20.75
N ALA A 376 -20.68 -6.87 -20.85
CA ALA A 376 -21.54 -7.07 -19.67
C ALA A 376 -21.13 -8.25 -18.74
N ASP A 377 -19.98 -8.89 -19.00
CA ASP A 377 -19.26 -9.78 -18.09
C ASP A 377 -17.77 -9.42 -17.76
N SER A 378 -17.08 -8.39 -18.31
CA SER A 378 -15.78 -7.84 -17.76
C SER A 378 -15.08 -6.73 -18.59
N GLU A 379 -14.59 -5.67 -17.93
CA GLU A 379 -14.01 -4.44 -18.51
C GLU A 379 -12.55 -4.52 -19.00
N ARG A 380 -12.21 -3.76 -20.08
CA ARG A 380 -11.03 -2.85 -20.14
C ARG A 380 -10.99 -1.94 -21.38
N LYS A 381 -10.13 -0.90 -21.33
CA LYS A 381 -9.83 0.12 -22.37
C LYS A 381 -8.32 0.17 -22.63
N ASP A 382 -7.90 0.46 -23.86
CA ASP A 382 -6.55 0.97 -24.18
C ASP A 382 -6.57 2.02 -25.33
N PRO A 383 -5.60 2.96 -25.41
CA PRO A 383 -5.63 4.10 -26.35
C PRO A 383 -4.63 3.98 -27.51
N GLY A 384 -5.02 4.49 -28.69
CA GLY A 384 -4.07 4.79 -29.77
C GLY A 384 -4.74 5.11 -31.11
N GLY A 385 -4.68 6.37 -31.54
CA GLY A 385 -5.17 6.82 -32.86
C GLY A 385 -5.73 8.24 -32.83
N ARG A 386 -6.16 8.76 -33.99
CA ARG A 386 -7.04 9.95 -34.01
C ARG A 386 -8.42 9.54 -33.46
N LEU A 387 -9.16 10.50 -32.91
CA LEU A 387 -10.53 10.27 -32.40
C LEU A 387 -11.45 9.59 -33.43
N GLU A 388 -11.22 9.87 -34.71
CA GLU A 388 -11.98 9.32 -35.84
C GLU A 388 -11.57 7.88 -36.21
N GLU A 389 -10.37 7.44 -35.84
CA GLU A 389 -9.79 6.12 -36.18
C GLU A 389 -9.98 5.08 -35.06
N THR A 390 -10.68 5.45 -33.98
CA THR A 390 -10.96 4.53 -32.86
C THR A 390 -11.94 3.46 -33.33
N CYS A 391 -11.56 2.19 -33.33
CA CYS A 391 -12.42 1.08 -33.73
C CYS A 391 -12.55 0.09 -32.59
N LEU A 392 -13.74 -0.48 -32.41
CA LEU A 392 -13.95 -1.63 -31.53
C LEU A 392 -13.32 -2.87 -32.17
N ILE A 393 -12.47 -3.56 -31.43
CA ILE A 393 -11.86 -4.80 -31.88
C ILE A 393 -12.43 -5.95 -31.07
N ASP A 394 -13.07 -6.88 -31.76
CA ASP A 394 -13.58 -8.14 -31.17
C ASP A 394 -12.41 -9.09 -30.91
N GLY A 395 -11.63 -8.79 -29.87
CA GLY A 395 -10.50 -9.57 -29.40
C GLY A 395 -9.56 -8.74 -28.52
N VAL A 396 -8.25 -9.00 -28.63
CA VAL A 396 -7.22 -8.42 -27.75
C VAL A 396 -6.16 -7.70 -28.55
N VAL A 397 -5.79 -6.49 -28.12
CA VAL A 397 -4.65 -5.74 -28.67
C VAL A 397 -3.47 -5.86 -27.72
N LEU A 398 -2.28 -6.13 -28.28
CA LEU A 398 -1.01 -6.14 -27.56
C LEU A 398 -0.12 -5.04 -28.10
N ASN A 399 0.39 -4.18 -27.22
CA ASN A 399 1.40 -3.18 -27.55
C ASN A 399 2.81 -3.79 -27.56
N LYS A 400 3.03 -4.74 -28.48
CA LYS A 400 4.27 -5.50 -28.66
C LYS A 400 4.53 -5.75 -30.15
N ASP A 401 5.82 -5.82 -30.47
CA ASP A 401 6.37 -6.25 -31.74
C ASP A 401 6.55 -7.78 -31.79
N LEU A 402 6.56 -8.34 -33.00
CA LEU A 402 6.99 -9.72 -33.22
C LEU A 402 8.48 -9.88 -32.85
N SER A 403 8.87 -11.07 -32.39
CA SER A 403 10.25 -11.29 -31.93
C SER A 403 11.31 -11.13 -33.03
N HIS A 404 10.94 -11.32 -34.30
CA HIS A 404 11.83 -11.15 -35.42
C HIS A 404 11.14 -10.50 -36.62
N SER A 405 11.81 -9.55 -37.27
CA SER A 405 11.23 -8.73 -38.36
C SER A 405 10.86 -9.51 -39.62
N GLN A 406 11.48 -10.68 -39.83
CA GLN A 406 11.20 -11.55 -40.97
C GLN A 406 10.04 -12.55 -40.71
N MET A 407 9.44 -12.54 -39.51
CA MET A 407 8.26 -13.36 -39.23
C MET A 407 7.02 -12.86 -39.99
N ALA A 408 6.07 -13.76 -40.22
CA ALA A 408 4.84 -13.42 -40.92
C ALA A 408 4.01 -12.42 -40.09
N LYS A 409 3.77 -11.23 -40.66
CA LYS A 409 2.98 -10.16 -40.02
C LYS A 409 1.48 -10.44 -39.96
N THR A 410 1.00 -11.48 -40.64
CA THR A 410 -0.42 -11.84 -40.65
C THR A 410 -0.56 -13.35 -40.66
N THR A 411 -1.33 -13.85 -39.69
CA THR A 411 -1.65 -15.26 -39.54
C THR A 411 -3.16 -15.42 -39.51
N ARG A 412 -3.70 -16.24 -40.42
CA ARG A 412 -5.11 -16.63 -40.45
C ARG A 412 -5.30 -17.98 -39.73
N ASP A 413 -6.44 -18.17 -39.07
CA ASP A 413 -6.76 -19.36 -38.27
C ASP A 413 -5.63 -19.70 -37.28
N ALA A 414 -5.29 -18.71 -36.45
CA ALA A 414 -4.22 -18.83 -35.49
C ALA A 414 -4.59 -19.78 -34.35
N LYS A 415 -3.78 -20.83 -34.18
CA LYS A 415 -3.74 -21.65 -32.97
C LYS A 415 -2.65 -21.11 -32.05
N ILE A 416 -3.07 -20.47 -30.97
CA ILE A 416 -2.22 -19.67 -30.09
C ILE A 416 -1.77 -20.53 -28.91
N ALA A 417 -0.45 -20.72 -28.77
CA ALA A 417 0.16 -21.29 -27.58
C ALA A 417 0.46 -20.18 -26.57
N ILE A 418 -0.15 -20.26 -25.39
CA ILE A 418 0.04 -19.30 -24.30
C ILE A 418 0.97 -19.93 -23.26
N LEU A 419 2.20 -19.42 -23.18
CA LEU A 419 3.29 -20.03 -22.42
C LEU A 419 3.83 -19.09 -21.33
N THR A 420 4.00 -19.59 -20.11
CA THR A 420 4.72 -18.88 -19.03
C THR A 420 6.16 -19.35 -18.87
N CYS A 421 6.61 -20.32 -19.66
CA CYS A 421 8.00 -20.78 -19.68
C CYS A 421 8.85 -19.92 -20.62
N PRO A 422 10.09 -19.56 -20.23
CA PRO A 422 11.05 -18.91 -21.13
C PRO A 422 11.59 -19.91 -22.16
N PHE A 423 11.95 -19.43 -23.35
CA PHE A 423 12.75 -20.19 -24.31
C PHE A 423 14.23 -19.97 -24.01
N GLU A 424 14.68 -20.54 -22.91
CA GLU A 424 16.07 -20.51 -22.45
C GLU A 424 16.49 -21.92 -21.98
N PRO A 425 17.79 -22.23 -21.98
CA PRO A 425 18.29 -23.46 -21.38
C PRO A 425 17.92 -23.49 -19.88
N PRO A 426 17.57 -24.67 -19.33
CA PRO A 426 16.98 -24.77 -18.02
C PRO A 426 18.05 -24.50 -16.95
N LYS A 427 17.90 -23.38 -16.25
CA LYS A 427 18.76 -23.04 -15.11
C LYS A 427 18.21 -23.72 -13.86
N PRO A 428 18.97 -24.60 -13.17
CA PRO A 428 18.52 -25.18 -11.93
C PRO A 428 18.29 -24.08 -10.89
N LYS A 429 17.19 -24.17 -10.13
CA LYS A 429 16.88 -23.20 -9.06
C LYS A 429 17.88 -23.27 -7.90
N THR A 430 18.51 -24.44 -7.72
CA THR A 430 19.59 -24.64 -6.76
C THR A 430 20.90 -24.10 -7.33
N LYS A 431 21.77 -23.56 -6.47
CA LYS A 431 23.13 -23.13 -6.84
C LYS A 431 23.96 -24.32 -7.32
N ASN A 432 23.91 -24.61 -8.62
CA ASN A 432 24.78 -25.57 -9.26
C ASN A 432 25.83 -24.82 -10.07
N ARG A 433 27.10 -25.18 -9.88
CA ARG A 433 28.20 -24.72 -10.73
C ARG A 433 28.57 -25.87 -11.64
N ILE A 434 28.57 -25.63 -12.94
CA ILE A 434 29.07 -26.58 -13.93
C ILE A 434 30.58 -26.33 -14.03
N GLU A 435 31.37 -27.30 -13.61
CA GLU A 435 32.82 -27.27 -13.77
C GLU A 435 33.18 -27.99 -15.06
N ILE A 436 33.75 -27.26 -16.02
CA ILE A 436 34.16 -27.80 -17.32
C ILE A 436 35.68 -27.95 -17.26
N SER A 437 36.17 -29.20 -17.24
CA SER A 437 37.61 -29.50 -17.11
C SER A 437 38.26 -29.83 -18.45
N THR A 438 37.47 -30.30 -19.42
CA THR A 438 37.96 -30.73 -20.73
C THR A 438 37.26 -30.03 -21.90
N VAL A 439 37.94 -29.94 -23.05
CA VAL A 439 37.37 -29.37 -24.28
C VAL A 439 36.22 -30.23 -24.82
N GLU A 440 36.29 -31.55 -24.63
CA GLU A 440 35.22 -32.47 -25.04
C GLU A 440 33.92 -32.27 -24.25
N GLU A 441 34.01 -31.97 -22.95
CA GLU A 441 32.84 -31.63 -22.12
C GLU A 441 32.19 -30.32 -22.55
N PHE A 442 33.00 -29.33 -22.95
CA PHE A 442 32.48 -28.07 -23.48
C PHE A 442 31.68 -28.28 -24.76
N GLN A 443 32.21 -29.07 -25.70
CA GLN A 443 31.53 -29.37 -26.95
C GLN A 443 30.24 -30.18 -26.73
N LYS A 444 30.25 -31.17 -25.83
CA LYS A 444 29.03 -31.91 -25.45
C LYS A 444 27.98 -31.01 -24.81
N LEU A 445 28.38 -30.04 -23.99
CA LEU A 445 27.46 -29.09 -23.38
C LEU A 445 26.78 -28.23 -24.45
N GLN A 446 27.54 -27.74 -25.42
CA GLN A 446 27.00 -26.96 -26.55
C GLN A 446 26.05 -27.78 -27.43
N GLU A 447 26.40 -29.04 -27.74
CA GLU A 447 25.52 -29.96 -28.48
C GLU A 447 24.22 -30.25 -27.70
N CYS A 448 24.32 -30.44 -26.38
CA CYS A 448 23.15 -30.61 -25.50
C CYS A 448 22.25 -29.36 -25.46
N GLU A 449 22.83 -28.16 -25.39
CA GLU A 449 22.07 -26.90 -25.44
C GLU A 449 21.31 -26.75 -26.76
N GLN A 450 21.97 -26.99 -27.89
CA GLN A 450 21.34 -26.96 -29.21
C GLN A 450 20.24 -28.01 -29.35
N ALA A 451 20.49 -29.24 -28.90
CA ALA A 451 19.50 -30.31 -28.91
C ALA A 451 18.27 -29.94 -28.06
N TYR A 452 18.48 -29.25 -26.93
CA TYR A 452 17.39 -28.80 -26.07
C TYR A 452 16.51 -27.75 -26.76
N PHE A 453 17.08 -26.76 -27.45
CA PHE A 453 16.31 -25.79 -28.23
C PHE A 453 15.49 -26.45 -29.34
N VAL A 454 16.10 -27.39 -30.06
CA VAL A 454 15.42 -28.14 -31.13
C VAL A 454 14.26 -28.96 -30.55
N ASP A 455 14.44 -29.63 -29.41
CA ASP A 455 13.37 -30.36 -28.74
C ASP A 455 12.22 -29.45 -28.27
N MET A 456 12.53 -28.30 -27.66
CA MET A 456 11.51 -27.33 -27.25
C MET A 456 10.65 -26.86 -28.43
N VAL A 457 11.29 -26.46 -29.53
CA VAL A 457 10.56 -25.97 -30.73
C VAL A 457 9.80 -27.11 -31.39
N ASN A 458 10.37 -28.32 -31.47
CA ASN A 458 9.66 -29.49 -31.99
C ASN A 458 8.40 -29.82 -31.19
N ARG A 459 8.39 -29.63 -29.86
CA ARG A 459 7.19 -29.81 -29.04
C ARG A 459 6.10 -28.78 -29.36
N VAL A 460 6.50 -27.52 -29.61
CA VAL A 460 5.57 -26.48 -30.06
C VAL A 460 4.98 -26.83 -31.42
N VAL A 461 5.81 -27.26 -32.37
CA VAL A 461 5.36 -27.71 -33.69
C VAL A 461 4.45 -28.94 -33.59
N ALA A 462 4.79 -29.91 -32.73
CA ALA A 462 4.01 -31.13 -32.51
C ALA A 462 2.62 -30.84 -31.92
N SER A 463 2.48 -29.78 -31.12
CA SER A 463 1.18 -29.34 -30.62
C SER A 463 0.27 -28.77 -31.73
N GLY A 464 0.85 -28.40 -32.88
CA GLY A 464 0.14 -27.78 -34.00
C GLY A 464 -0.17 -26.30 -33.78
N ALA A 465 0.60 -25.62 -32.94
CA ALA A 465 0.48 -24.18 -32.71
C ALA A 465 1.05 -23.39 -33.90
N ASN A 466 0.29 -22.37 -34.33
CA ASN A 466 0.68 -21.48 -35.43
C ASN A 466 1.14 -20.10 -34.93
N PHE A 467 0.95 -19.80 -33.64
CA PHE A 467 1.35 -18.54 -33.03
C PHE A 467 1.73 -18.78 -31.56
N VAL A 468 2.81 -18.16 -31.09
CA VAL A 468 3.33 -18.36 -29.73
C VAL A 468 3.34 -17.05 -28.97
N ILE A 469 2.81 -17.07 -27.75
CA ILE A 469 2.84 -15.93 -26.83
C ILE A 469 3.53 -16.38 -25.55
N CYS A 470 4.57 -15.64 -25.17
CA CYS A 470 5.34 -15.91 -23.96
C CYS A 470 5.39 -14.71 -23.02
N GLN A 471 5.32 -15.02 -21.73
CA GLN A 471 5.55 -14.06 -20.66
C GLN A 471 7.00 -13.56 -20.61
N TRP A 472 7.95 -14.45 -20.88
CA TRP A 472 9.38 -14.18 -20.78
C TRP A 472 10.02 -13.96 -22.15
N GLY A 473 11.31 -13.63 -22.13
CA GLY A 473 12.13 -13.50 -23.32
C GLY A 473 12.42 -14.82 -24.02
N PHE A 474 13.01 -14.68 -25.20
CA PHE A 474 13.52 -15.75 -26.04
C PHE A 474 15.01 -15.58 -26.22
N ASP A 475 15.73 -16.70 -26.27
CA ASP A 475 17.09 -16.73 -26.80
C ASP A 475 17.08 -16.63 -28.33
N ASP A 476 18.17 -16.11 -28.92
CA ASP A 476 18.25 -15.85 -30.36
C ASP A 476 18.21 -17.16 -31.18
N GLU A 477 18.79 -18.24 -30.66
CA GLU A 477 18.72 -19.56 -31.29
C GLU A 477 17.28 -20.07 -31.38
N ALA A 478 16.49 -19.90 -30.31
CA ALA A 478 15.09 -20.28 -30.28
C ALA A 478 14.26 -19.45 -31.27
N ASN A 479 14.50 -18.14 -31.35
CA ASN A 479 13.84 -17.26 -32.31
C ASN A 479 14.09 -17.69 -33.76
N HIS A 480 15.35 -17.99 -34.10
CA HIS A 480 15.72 -18.44 -35.44
C HIS A 480 15.06 -19.78 -35.78
N LEU A 481 14.97 -20.71 -34.82
CA LEU A 481 14.29 -21.99 -35.02
C LEU A 481 12.77 -21.82 -35.21
N LEU A 482 12.12 -20.99 -34.40
CA LEU A 482 10.69 -20.67 -34.55
C LEU A 482 10.40 -20.05 -35.91
N MET A 483 11.28 -19.14 -36.36
CA MET A 483 11.20 -18.53 -37.69
C MET A 483 11.33 -19.60 -38.80
N LYS A 484 12.29 -20.52 -38.70
CA LYS A 484 12.48 -21.60 -39.68
C LYS A 484 11.22 -22.49 -39.82
N HIS A 485 10.48 -22.65 -38.73
CA HIS A 485 9.19 -23.35 -38.71
C HIS A 485 7.98 -22.47 -39.06
N ASN A 486 8.18 -21.20 -39.42
CA ASN A 486 7.15 -20.20 -39.74
C ASN A 486 6.13 -19.98 -38.61
N ILE A 487 6.58 -20.01 -37.35
CA ILE A 487 5.73 -19.73 -36.19
C ILE A 487 6.09 -18.34 -35.65
N PRO A 488 5.22 -17.32 -35.81
CA PRO A 488 5.42 -16.02 -35.21
C PRO A 488 5.34 -16.11 -33.68
N ALA A 489 6.20 -15.37 -32.99
CA ALA A 489 6.30 -15.41 -31.55
C ALA A 489 6.34 -14.00 -30.94
N VAL A 490 5.67 -13.85 -29.79
CA VAL A 490 5.66 -12.62 -28.99
C VAL A 490 6.30 -12.89 -27.64
N ARG A 491 7.23 -12.02 -27.25
CA ARG A 491 7.97 -12.08 -25.98
C ARG A 491 7.52 -10.97 -25.04
N TRP A 492 7.76 -11.16 -23.74
CA TRP A 492 7.53 -10.13 -22.71
C TRP A 492 6.07 -9.64 -22.61
N VAL A 493 5.11 -10.57 -22.70
CA VAL A 493 3.69 -10.27 -22.50
C VAL A 493 3.37 -10.19 -21.01
N GLY A 494 2.58 -9.18 -20.61
CA GLY A 494 2.19 -9.01 -19.21
C GLY A 494 1.32 -10.15 -18.70
N GLY A 495 1.36 -10.43 -17.39
CA GLY A 495 0.50 -11.47 -16.80
C GLY A 495 -1.00 -11.20 -16.99
N VAL A 496 -1.42 -9.95 -16.83
CA VAL A 496 -2.82 -9.54 -17.02
C VAL A 496 -3.24 -9.67 -18.49
N GLU A 497 -2.37 -9.28 -19.42
CA GLU A 497 -2.61 -9.44 -20.87
C GLU A 497 -2.73 -10.91 -21.26
N MET A 498 -1.90 -11.78 -20.69
CA MET A 498 -1.97 -13.23 -20.91
C MET A 498 -3.29 -13.84 -20.45
N GLU A 499 -3.79 -13.43 -19.28
CA GLU A 499 -5.10 -13.88 -18.78
C GLU A 499 -6.22 -13.43 -19.72
N LEU A 500 -6.17 -12.19 -20.21
CA LEU A 500 -7.13 -11.66 -21.19
C LEU A 500 -7.09 -12.46 -22.50
N ILE A 501 -5.90 -12.76 -23.02
CA ILE A 501 -5.74 -13.58 -24.24
C ILE A 501 -6.28 -14.99 -24.01
N ALA A 502 -6.03 -15.59 -22.84
CA ALA A 502 -6.56 -16.91 -22.50
C ALA A 502 -8.10 -16.91 -22.48
N ILE A 503 -8.72 -15.88 -21.91
CA ILE A 503 -10.18 -15.73 -21.86
C ILE A 503 -10.76 -15.50 -23.27
N ALA A 504 -10.13 -14.63 -24.07
CA ALA A 504 -10.57 -14.30 -25.41
C ALA A 504 -10.46 -15.50 -26.36
N THR A 505 -9.28 -16.12 -26.40
CA THR A 505 -8.99 -17.22 -27.34
C THR A 505 -9.51 -18.58 -26.88
N GLY A 506 -9.92 -18.69 -25.61
CA GLY A 506 -10.31 -19.95 -24.96
C GLY A 506 -9.12 -20.88 -24.63
N GLY A 507 -7.89 -20.40 -24.81
CA GLY A 507 -6.66 -21.15 -24.54
C GLY A 507 -6.37 -21.29 -23.05
N ARG A 508 -5.58 -22.30 -22.69
CA ARG A 508 -5.07 -22.46 -21.31
C ARG A 508 -3.63 -22.00 -21.22
N ILE A 509 -3.30 -21.31 -20.14
CA ILE A 509 -1.93 -20.91 -19.83
C ILE A 509 -1.12 -22.16 -19.47
N VAL A 510 -0.06 -22.42 -20.21
CA VAL A 510 0.81 -23.59 -20.04
C VAL A 510 2.15 -23.18 -19.42
N GLY A 511 2.53 -23.85 -18.33
CA GLY A 511 3.78 -23.55 -17.62
C GLY A 511 5.00 -24.37 -18.03
N ARG A 512 4.81 -25.45 -18.81
CA ARG A 512 5.88 -26.34 -19.27
C ARG A 512 5.64 -26.79 -20.70
N PHE A 513 6.68 -26.88 -21.50
CA PHE A 513 6.59 -27.37 -22.89
C PHE A 513 6.06 -28.81 -23.00
N GLU A 514 6.23 -29.64 -21.96
CA GLU A 514 5.74 -31.03 -21.88
C GLU A 514 4.23 -31.11 -21.80
N ASP A 515 3.62 -30.11 -21.19
CA ASP A 515 2.18 -30.05 -20.97
C ASP A 515 1.44 -29.45 -22.17
N LEU A 516 2.15 -29.11 -23.25
CA LEU A 516 1.58 -28.50 -24.44
C LEU A 516 0.83 -29.56 -25.26
N THR A 517 -0.50 -29.52 -25.18
CA THR A 517 -1.40 -30.38 -25.94
C THR A 517 -2.27 -29.54 -26.88
N PRO A 518 -2.73 -30.10 -28.02
CA PRO A 518 -3.58 -29.36 -28.96
C PRO A 518 -4.86 -28.82 -28.32
N ASP A 519 -5.41 -29.53 -27.31
CA ASP A 519 -6.62 -29.13 -26.58
C ASP A 519 -6.44 -27.86 -25.72
N LYS A 520 -5.20 -27.46 -25.42
CA LYS A 520 -4.90 -26.29 -24.59
C LYS A 520 -4.63 -25.04 -25.42
N LEU A 521 -4.56 -25.16 -26.75
CA LEU A 521 -4.30 -24.04 -27.64
C LEU A 521 -5.53 -23.14 -27.76
N GLY A 522 -5.30 -21.84 -27.75
CA GLY A 522 -6.34 -20.85 -28.06
C GLY A 522 -6.61 -20.78 -29.56
N HIS A 523 -7.80 -20.34 -29.95
CA HIS A 523 -8.17 -20.14 -31.34
C HIS A 523 -8.56 -18.67 -31.61
N ALA A 524 -7.99 -18.10 -32.67
CA ALA A 524 -8.33 -16.78 -33.19
C ALA A 524 -8.36 -16.81 -34.73
N GLY A 525 -9.35 -16.16 -35.34
CA GLY A 525 -9.49 -16.13 -36.80
C GLY A 525 -8.39 -15.32 -37.50
N LEU A 526 -7.99 -14.19 -36.92
CA LEU A 526 -6.97 -13.32 -37.52
C LEU A 526 -6.04 -12.72 -36.47
N VAL A 527 -4.73 -12.92 -36.66
CA VAL A 527 -3.68 -12.21 -35.92
C VAL A 527 -2.90 -11.36 -36.91
N ARG A 528 -2.85 -10.05 -36.69
CA ARG A 528 -2.12 -9.10 -37.54
C ARG A 528 -1.25 -8.17 -36.72
N GLU A 529 -0.04 -7.95 -37.17
CA GLU A 529 0.81 -6.87 -36.69
C GLU A 529 0.55 -5.63 -37.54
N VAL A 530 0.13 -4.53 -36.91
CA VAL A 530 -0.10 -3.24 -37.58
C VAL A 530 0.74 -2.18 -36.89
N ALA A 531 1.54 -1.49 -37.69
CA ALA A 531 2.20 -0.27 -37.25
C ALA A 531 1.13 0.82 -37.11
N THR A 532 0.85 1.23 -35.87
CA THR A 532 -0.18 2.22 -35.57
C THR A 532 0.50 3.51 -35.10
N GLY A 533 0.11 4.65 -35.68
CA GLY A 533 0.63 5.97 -35.32
C GLY A 533 1.79 6.50 -36.18
N THR A 534 2.17 7.76 -35.93
CA THR A 534 3.29 8.44 -36.60
C THR A 534 4.67 7.99 -36.10
N GLU A 535 4.73 7.26 -34.98
CA GLU A 535 5.98 6.84 -34.31
C GLU A 535 6.41 5.40 -34.63
N HIS A 536 5.78 4.73 -35.61
CA HIS A 536 6.08 3.33 -35.97
C HIS A 536 6.00 2.34 -34.78
N SER A 537 5.12 2.59 -33.80
CA SER A 537 4.80 1.58 -32.80
C SER A 537 4.03 0.43 -33.44
N GLU A 538 4.63 -0.75 -33.48
CA GLU A 538 3.99 -1.98 -33.93
C GLU A 538 3.12 -2.54 -32.81
N MET A 539 1.85 -2.82 -33.14
CA MET A 539 0.89 -3.44 -32.23
C MET A 539 0.34 -4.70 -32.87
N ILE A 540 0.08 -5.72 -32.07
CA ILE A 540 -0.49 -6.99 -32.52
C ILE A 540 -1.97 -7.00 -32.18
N PHE A 541 -2.80 -7.18 -33.19
CA PHE A 541 -4.24 -7.31 -33.10
C PHE A 541 -4.60 -8.79 -33.23
N ILE A 542 -5.25 -9.34 -32.21
CA ILE A 542 -5.84 -10.67 -32.22
C ILE A 542 -7.35 -10.46 -32.36
N GLN A 543 -7.93 -10.86 -33.49
CA GLN A 543 -9.32 -10.63 -33.87
C GLN A 543 -10.04 -11.96 -34.14
N GLU A 544 -11.38 -11.93 -34.10
CA GLU A 544 -12.24 -13.08 -34.36
C GLU A 544 -11.93 -14.25 -33.39
N CYS A 545 -11.86 -13.91 -32.10
CA CYS A 545 -11.65 -14.87 -31.03
C CYS A 545 -12.89 -15.77 -30.82
N SER A 546 -12.65 -17.02 -30.41
CA SER A 546 -13.74 -17.99 -30.16
C SER A 546 -14.71 -17.56 -29.05
N ASN A 547 -14.26 -16.72 -28.12
CA ASN A 547 -15.07 -16.17 -27.04
C ASN A 547 -15.15 -14.64 -27.18
N SER A 548 -16.34 -14.12 -27.52
CA SER A 548 -16.60 -12.70 -27.77
C SER A 548 -16.71 -11.84 -26.50
N ARG A 549 -16.28 -12.37 -25.35
CA ARG A 549 -16.41 -11.70 -24.03
C ARG A 549 -15.31 -10.69 -23.75
N ALA A 550 -14.25 -10.67 -24.57
CA ALA A 550 -13.16 -9.72 -24.46
C ALA A 550 -13.10 -8.92 -25.76
N VAL A 551 -13.37 -7.62 -25.66
CA VAL A 551 -13.25 -6.64 -26.73
C VAL A 551 -12.26 -5.56 -26.29
N THR A 552 -11.53 -4.98 -27.23
CA THR A 552 -10.51 -3.94 -26.98
C THR A 552 -10.79 -2.70 -27.82
#